data_AF-A0A962CVF4-F1
#
_entry.id   AF-A0A962CVF4-F1
#
_cell.length_a   1.000
_cell.length_b   1.000
_cell.length_c   1.000
_cell.angle_alpha   90.00
_cell.angle_beta   90.00
_cell.angle_gamma   90.00
#
_symmetry.space_group_name_H-M   'P 1'
#
loop_
_entity.id
_entity.type
_entity.pdbx_description
1 polymer ?
#
loop_
_entity_poly.entity_id
_entity_poly.type
_entity_poly.pdbx_seq_one_letter_code
_entity_poly.pdbx_strand_id
1 'polypeptide(L)' 'MKKIKVGISACLLGEPVRFNGSHKNSVLCHDILSQWFEYVPICPEVEIG' A
#
# COMPACT_ATOMS: atom_id res chain seq x y z
N MET A 1 -6.87 -17.70 -11.64
CA MET A 1 -6.06 -16.69 -12.36
C MET A 1 -5.05 -16.11 -11.38
N LYS A 2 -3.78 -15.99 -11.75
CA LYS A 2 -2.73 -15.46 -10.86
C LYS A 2 -2.72 -13.94 -11.00
N LYS A 3 -2.99 -13.21 -9.90
CA LYS A 3 -2.94 -11.74 -9.90
C LYS A 3 -1.49 -11.26 -10.07
N ILE A 4 -1.30 -10.13 -10.73
CA ILE A 4 0.04 -9.54 -10.93
C ILE A 4 0.48 -8.91 -9.60
N LYS A 5 1.71 -9.20 -9.17
CA LYS A 5 2.28 -8.58 -7.97
C LYS A 5 2.74 -7.16 -8.27
N VAL A 6 2.31 -6.21 -7.47
CA VAL A 6 2.64 -4.78 -7.63
C VAL A 6 3.10 -4.23 -6.28
N GLY A 7 4.28 -3.60 -6.27
CA GLY A 7 4.74 -2.83 -5.13
C GLY A 7 3.91 -1.58 -4.95
N ILE A 8 3.45 -1.31 -3.72
CA ILE A 8 2.64 -0.12 -3.40
C ILE A 8 3.11 0.48 -2.08
N SER A 9 3.09 1.81 -1.97
CA SER A 9 3.39 2.48 -0.72
C SER A 9 2.42 2.04 0.38
N ALA A 10 2.92 1.49 1.47
CA ALA A 10 2.08 0.92 2.54
C ALA A 10 1.05 1.92 3.10
N CYS A 11 1.40 3.21 3.18
CA CYS A 11 0.47 4.27 3.62
C CYS A 11 -0.78 4.46 2.73
N LEU A 12 -0.74 4.00 1.47
CA LEU A 12 -1.90 4.02 0.56
C LEU A 12 -2.92 2.94 0.88
N LEU A 13 -2.49 1.87 1.56
CA LEU A 13 -3.34 0.78 2.04
C LEU A 13 -3.86 1.04 3.46
N GLY A 14 -3.52 2.18 4.07
CA GLY A 14 -3.94 2.53 5.42
C GLY A 14 -2.95 2.17 6.52
N GLU A 15 -1.77 1.62 6.17
CA GLU A 15 -0.73 1.33 7.16
C GLU A 15 -0.23 2.63 7.83
N PRO A 16 -0.06 2.66 9.17
CA PRO A 16 0.31 3.85 9.93
C PRO A 16 1.83 4.13 9.86
N VAL A 17 2.39 4.11 8.65
CA VAL A 17 3.84 4.22 8.41
C VAL A 17 4.31 5.61 8.04
N ARG A 18 3.42 6.61 7.95
CA ARG A 18 3.87 7.98 7.69
C ARG A 18 4.53 8.57 8.93
N PHE A 19 5.61 9.33 8.69
CA PHE A 19 6.29 10.10 9.75
C PHE A 19 5.35 11.05 10.52
N ASN A 20 4.28 11.54 9.88
CA ASN A 20 3.30 12.44 10.48
C ASN A 20 2.07 11.72 11.07
N GLY A 21 2.09 10.38 11.15
CA GLY A 21 0.99 9.56 11.66
C GLY A 21 -0.28 9.58 10.81
N SER A 22 -0.24 10.20 9.63
CA SER A 22 -1.40 10.32 8.74
C SER A 22 -1.46 9.12 7.78
N HIS A 23 -2.65 8.69 7.40
CA HIS A 23 -2.88 7.76 6.28
C HIS A 23 -3.45 8.51 5.07
N LYS A 24 -3.09 8.08 3.85
CA LYS A 24 -3.86 8.43 2.64
C LYS A 24 -4.45 7.13 2.10
N ASN A 25 -5.42 6.57 2.83
CA ASN A 25 -6.16 5.42 2.34
C ASN A 25 -6.79 5.79 0.99
N SER A 26 -6.24 5.24 -0.08
CA SER A 26 -6.70 5.50 -1.43
C SER A 26 -7.77 4.49 -1.75
N VAL A 27 -9.04 4.89 -1.71
CA VAL A 27 -10.20 4.07 -2.09
C VAL A 27 -9.99 3.42 -3.47
N LEU A 28 -9.39 4.13 -4.42
CA LEU A 28 -9.04 3.58 -5.74
C LEU A 28 -8.08 2.39 -5.63
N CYS A 29 -7.02 2.52 -4.84
CA CYS A 29 -6.05 1.45 -4.67
C CYS A 29 -6.63 0.31 -3.82
N HIS A 30 -7.26 0.65 -2.69
CA HIS A 30 -7.75 -0.32 -1.71
C HIS A 30 -8.96 -1.12 -2.21
N ASP A 31 -9.93 -0.47 -2.85
CA ASP A 31 -11.23 -1.10 -3.15
C ASP A 31 -11.36 -1.55 -4.61
N ILE A 32 -10.82 -0.75 -5.55
CA ILE A 32 -11.01 -1.00 -6.98
C ILE A 32 -9.85 -1.84 -7.53
N LEU A 33 -8.62 -1.37 -7.35
CA LEU A 33 -7.44 -1.98 -7.99
C LEU A 33 -6.96 -3.26 -7.28
N SER A 34 -7.25 -3.43 -5.99
CA SER A 34 -6.97 -4.67 -5.23
C SER A 34 -7.68 -5.92 -5.80
N GLN A 35 -8.77 -5.71 -6.54
CA GLN A 35 -9.49 -6.78 -7.21
C GLN A 35 -8.64 -7.40 -8.34
N TRP A 36 -7.73 -6.61 -8.93
CA TRP A 36 -6.93 -6.96 -10.10
C TRP A 36 -5.48 -7.33 -9.77
N PHE A 37 -4.92 -6.72 -8.73
CA PHE A 37 -3.51 -6.87 -8.34
C PHE A 37 -3.34 -7.52 -6.97
N GLU A 38 -2.19 -8.16 -6.77
CA GLU A 38 -1.71 -8.57 -5.45
C GLU A 38 -0.70 -7.52 -4.98
N TYR A 39 -1.02 -6.79 -3.91
CA TYR A 39 -0.16 -5.74 -3.41
C TYR A 39 0.95 -6.26 -2.51
N VAL A 40 2.15 -5.78 -2.77
CA VAL A 40 3.30 -5.90 -1.88
C VAL A 40 3.51 -4.53 -1.23
N PRO A 41 3.05 -4.33 0.02
CA PRO A 41 3.22 -3.05 0.71
C PRO A 41 4.69 -2.81 1.02
N ILE A 42 5.18 -1.61 0.71
CA ILE A 42 6.57 -1.19 0.93
C ILE A 42 6.57 0.18 1.60
N CYS A 43 7.41 0.35 2.62
CA CYS A 43 7.71 1.65 3.22
C CYS A 43 9.21 1.73 3.48
N PRO A 44 9.99 2.34 2.56
CA PRO A 44 11.44 2.40 2.68
C PRO A 44 11.91 3.09 3.96
N GLU A 45 11.13 4.05 4.46
CA GLU A 45 11.42 4.80 5.69
C GLU A 45 11.34 3.93 6.95
N VAL A 46 10.48 2.90 6.96
CA VAL A 46 10.37 1.93 8.07
C VAL A 46 11.34 0.77 7.89
N GLU A 47 11.59 0.33 6.66
CA GLU A 47 12.49 -0.80 6.38
C GLU A 47 13.98 -0.48 6.54
N ILE A 48 14.35 0.80 6.52
CA ILE A 48 15.72 1.27 6.78
C ILE A 48 15.99 1.52 8.28
N GLY A 49 14.96 1.42 9.13
CA GLY A 49 15.02 1.64 10.58
C GLY A 49 15.48 0.43 11.39
#